data_AF-A0A956PCJ6-F1
#
_entry.id   AF-A0A956PCJ6-F1
#
_cell.length_a   1.000
_cell.length_b   1.000
_cell.length_c   1.000
_cell.angle_alpha   90.00
_cell.angle_beta   90.00
_cell.angle_gamma   90.00
#
_symmetry.space_group_name_H-M   'P 1'
#
loop_
_entity.id
_entity.type
_entity.pdbx_description
1 polymer ?
#
loop_
_entity_poly.entity_id
_entity_poly.type
_entity_poly.pdbx_seq_one_letter_code
_entity_poly.pdbx_strand_id
1 'polypeptide(L)'
;ELRGPDGAYNGIRVNRLKEKLGTRMLPTAELTLDGALATPIGELKNGVRRITPMLNITRLWNSVCAVAKMRRGIALARDYATRRVAFGAKLADKPLHLDTLAGLQAEFEGAFHLAFRCAELLGREETGEATDKELAMTRLLTPLMKLTTGKQTVAVVSEILESFGGAGYVEDTGLPMLLRDAQVLPIWEGTTNVLSLDALRAISREDAMAPLLEDLRARATRAKHPSLKAPAERVLATIQRIEEWFEAAQSMDLTIVEAGARRFALTLGRTAELALLVDEAQWAIDARRDGRAAAAARRLATHGVDLLVAPGHDEGDARSIAMDEALPA
;
A
#
# COMPACT_ATOMS: atom_id res chain seq x y z
N GLU A 1 13.94 -29.85 10.22
CA GLU A 1 15.28 -29.24 10.14
C GLU A 1 15.77 -29.21 8.71
N LEU A 2 16.52 -28.16 8.33
CA LEU A 2 17.08 -28.01 6.97
C LEU A 2 18.30 -28.90 6.73
N ARG A 3 18.97 -29.33 7.81
CA ARG A 3 20.14 -30.22 7.78
C ARG A 3 19.93 -31.41 8.72
N GLY A 4 20.52 -32.54 8.37
CA GLY A 4 20.62 -33.72 9.23
C GLY A 4 21.71 -33.58 10.30
N PRO A 5 21.82 -34.56 11.21
CA PRO A 5 22.86 -34.60 12.26
C PRO A 5 24.30 -34.63 11.72
N ASP A 6 24.48 -35.10 10.48
CA ASP A 6 25.74 -35.13 9.73
C ASP A 6 26.06 -33.78 9.04
N GLY A 7 25.19 -32.78 9.18
CA GLY A 7 25.32 -31.48 8.53
C GLY A 7 24.91 -31.46 7.05
N ALA A 8 24.52 -32.59 6.45
CA ALA A 8 24.02 -32.64 5.07
C ALA A 8 22.62 -32.02 4.97
N TYR A 9 22.27 -31.47 3.81
CA TYR A 9 20.92 -30.94 3.60
C TYR A 9 19.86 -32.08 3.60
N ASN A 10 18.71 -31.82 4.21
CA ASN A 10 17.58 -32.76 4.29
C ASN A 10 16.86 -32.90 2.93
N GLY A 11 17.45 -33.64 1.98
CA GLY A 11 16.89 -33.83 0.64
C GLY A 11 16.68 -32.52 -0.13
N ILE A 12 17.37 -31.46 0.27
CA ILE A 12 17.26 -30.11 -0.31
C ILE A 12 18.51 -29.83 -1.12
N ARG A 13 18.33 -29.49 -2.40
CA ARG A 13 19.40 -29.01 -3.27
C ARG A 13 19.15 -27.56 -3.66
N VAL A 14 20.12 -26.69 -3.38
CA VAL A 14 20.14 -25.30 -3.85
C VAL A 14 20.63 -25.31 -5.30
N ASN A 15 19.75 -25.05 -6.25
CA ASN A 15 20.08 -25.10 -7.68
C ASN A 15 20.85 -23.85 -8.12
N ARG A 16 20.36 -22.68 -7.73
CA ARG A 16 21.03 -21.38 -7.96
C ARG A 16 20.43 -20.29 -7.07
N LEU A 17 21.16 -19.18 -6.95
CA LEU A 17 20.62 -17.92 -6.46
C LEU A 17 20.01 -17.11 -7.63
N LYS A 18 19.00 -16.30 -7.31
CA LYS A 18 18.35 -15.41 -8.28
C LYS A 18 19.17 -14.13 -8.45
N GLU A 19 19.46 -13.78 -9.70
CA GLU A 19 19.93 -12.44 -10.09
C GLU A 19 18.74 -11.48 -10.09
N LYS A 20 18.73 -10.52 -9.15
CA LYS A 20 17.57 -9.65 -8.88
C LYS A 20 17.90 -8.18 -9.11
N LEU A 21 16.88 -7.39 -9.48
CA LEU A 21 16.95 -5.93 -9.58
C LEU A 21 17.38 -5.29 -8.25
N GLY A 22 16.62 -5.55 -7.19
CA GLY A 22 16.89 -5.13 -5.81
C GLY A 22 16.93 -6.32 -4.86
N THR A 23 17.02 -6.05 -3.56
CA THR A 23 17.15 -7.06 -2.49
C THR A 23 18.34 -8.00 -2.70
N ARG A 24 19.41 -7.51 -3.34
CA ARG A 24 20.57 -8.33 -3.71
C ARG A 24 21.29 -8.94 -2.50
N MET A 25 21.15 -8.32 -1.33
CA MET A 25 21.66 -8.83 -0.06
C MET A 25 20.87 -10.06 0.46
N LEU A 26 19.63 -10.26 0.02
CA LEU A 26 18.80 -11.40 0.43
C LEU A 26 19.06 -12.60 -0.49
N PRO A 27 19.60 -13.73 -0.01
CA PRO A 27 19.78 -14.92 -0.83
C PRO A 27 18.41 -15.53 -1.16
N THR A 28 17.97 -15.36 -2.40
CA THR A 28 16.74 -15.98 -2.92
C THR A 28 17.15 -17.11 -3.85
N ALA A 29 16.70 -18.34 -3.57
CA ALA A 29 17.17 -19.54 -4.25
C ALA A 29 16.06 -20.26 -5.03
N GLU A 30 16.47 -21.04 -6.02
CA GLU A 30 15.67 -22.15 -6.56
C GLU A 30 16.05 -23.43 -5.83
N LEU A 31 15.06 -24.17 -5.33
CA LEU A 31 15.26 -25.38 -4.55
C LEU A 31 14.66 -26.60 -5.25
N THR A 32 15.39 -27.70 -5.28
CA THR A 32 14.81 -29.03 -5.52
C THR A 32 14.63 -29.72 -4.18
N LEU A 33 13.42 -30.23 -3.95
CA LEU A 33 13.08 -31.05 -2.79
C LEU A 33 12.93 -32.49 -3.28
N ASP A 34 13.90 -33.35 -2.97
CA ASP A 34 13.93 -34.76 -3.39
C ASP A 34 14.17 -35.64 -2.16
N GLY A 35 13.15 -36.41 -1.78
CA GLY A 35 13.15 -37.16 -0.52
C GLY A 35 13.24 -36.28 0.74
N ALA A 36 13.00 -34.97 0.62
CA ALA A 36 13.06 -34.04 1.75
C ALA A 36 12.01 -34.39 2.81
N LEU A 37 12.48 -34.76 4.01
CA LEU A 37 11.58 -35.12 5.10
C LEU A 37 10.86 -33.86 5.61
N ALA A 38 9.53 -33.90 5.60
CA ALA A 38 8.68 -32.82 6.09
C ALA A 38 7.66 -33.34 7.10
N THR A 39 7.44 -32.59 8.17
CA THR A 39 6.40 -32.88 9.16
C THR A 39 5.16 -32.06 8.85
N PRO A 40 3.98 -32.69 8.69
CA PRO A 40 2.73 -31.96 8.54
C PRO A 40 2.46 -31.04 9.74
N ILE A 41 2.09 -29.78 9.46
CA ILE A 41 1.62 -28.85 10.48
C ILE A 41 0.09 -28.84 10.47
N GLY A 42 -0.49 -29.64 11.37
CA GLY A 42 -1.92 -29.90 11.44
C GLY A 42 -2.41 -30.89 10.38
N GLU A 43 -3.67 -30.76 9.96
CA GLU A 43 -4.28 -31.66 8.97
C GLU A 43 -3.71 -31.45 7.56
N LEU A 44 -3.68 -32.52 6.76
CA LEU A 44 -3.19 -32.50 5.38
C LEU A 44 -4.08 -31.76 4.38
N LYS A 45 -5.33 -31.45 4.77
CA LYS A 45 -6.28 -30.67 3.95
C LYS A 45 -6.16 -29.18 4.24
N ASN A 46 -6.51 -28.35 3.25
CA ASN A 46 -6.61 -26.89 3.38
C ASN A 46 -5.28 -26.16 3.68
N GLY A 47 -4.15 -26.61 3.13
CA GLY A 47 -2.85 -25.98 3.32
C GLY A 47 -2.83 -24.46 3.01
N VAL A 48 -3.56 -24.03 1.97
CA VAL A 48 -3.71 -22.60 1.63
C VAL A 48 -4.35 -21.81 2.77
N ARG A 49 -5.42 -22.32 3.39
CA ARG A 49 -6.06 -21.66 4.53
C ARG A 49 -5.12 -21.59 5.74
N ARG A 50 -4.28 -22.60 5.94
CA ARG A 50 -3.33 -22.66 7.06
C ARG A 50 -2.16 -21.70 6.89
N ILE A 51 -1.74 -21.37 5.66
CA ILE A 51 -0.64 -20.42 5.41
C ILE A 51 -1.11 -18.95 5.38
N THR A 52 -2.41 -18.69 5.21
CA THR A 52 -2.97 -17.33 5.15
C THR A 52 -2.56 -16.44 6.34
N PRO A 53 -2.57 -16.88 7.60
CA PRO A 53 -2.14 -16.03 8.72
C PRO A 53 -0.70 -15.53 8.56
N MET A 54 0.21 -16.39 8.06
CA MET A 54 1.59 -15.97 7.75
C MET A 54 1.62 -14.87 6.69
N LEU A 55 0.78 -14.98 5.65
CA LEU A 55 0.67 -13.96 4.60
C LEU A 55 0.19 -12.61 5.16
N ASN A 56 -0.70 -12.60 6.15
CA ASN A 56 -1.14 -11.34 6.77
C ASN A 56 0.03 -10.63 7.46
N ILE A 57 0.86 -11.38 8.18
CA ILE A 57 2.08 -10.85 8.82
C ILE A 57 3.08 -10.34 7.79
N THR A 58 3.37 -11.11 6.73
CA THR A 58 4.33 -10.69 5.70
C THR A 58 3.84 -9.47 4.92
N ARG A 59 2.53 -9.35 4.67
CA ARG A 59 1.90 -8.18 4.03
C ARG A 59 1.98 -6.93 4.91
N LEU A 60 1.84 -7.07 6.23
CA LEU A 60 2.08 -5.97 7.18
C LEU A 60 3.55 -5.53 7.14
N TRP A 61 4.48 -6.47 7.28
CA TRP A 61 5.92 -6.15 7.20
C TRP A 61 6.33 -5.54 5.87
N ASN A 62 5.73 -5.97 4.76
CA ASN A 62 5.91 -5.36 3.46
C ASN A 62 5.53 -3.87 3.47
N SER A 63 4.40 -3.54 4.08
CA SER A 63 3.90 -2.16 4.19
C SER A 63 4.75 -1.32 5.15
N VAL A 64 5.23 -1.90 6.26
CA VAL A 64 6.22 -1.28 7.15
C VAL A 64 7.52 -0.96 6.38
N CYS A 65 7.99 -1.89 5.55
CA CYS A 65 9.16 -1.66 4.69
C CYS A 65 8.93 -0.55 3.65
N ALA A 66 7.71 -0.43 3.12
CA ALA A 66 7.33 0.63 2.19
C ALA A 66 7.43 2.01 2.88
N VAL A 67 6.77 2.19 4.01
CA VAL A 67 6.77 3.47 4.74
C VAL A 67 8.16 3.82 5.27
N ALA A 68 8.96 2.83 5.67
CA ALA A 68 10.35 3.05 6.08
C ALA A 68 11.22 3.60 4.93
N LYS A 69 11.07 3.05 3.71
CA LYS A 69 11.79 3.54 2.52
C LYS A 69 11.38 4.95 2.14
N MET A 70 10.07 5.23 2.12
CA MET A 70 9.55 6.58 1.90
C MET A 70 10.16 7.57 2.91
N ARG A 71 10.10 7.25 4.21
CA ARG A 71 10.64 8.11 5.27
C ARG A 71 12.13 8.36 5.13
N ARG A 72 12.90 7.31 4.86
CA ARG A 72 14.36 7.40 4.68
C ARG A 72 14.69 8.33 3.51
N GLY A 73 14.02 8.14 2.37
CA GLY A 73 14.25 8.95 1.19
C GLY A 73 13.87 10.42 1.39
N ILE A 74 12.72 10.71 2.02
CA ILE A 74 12.30 12.09 2.34
C ILE A 74 13.31 12.76 3.27
N ALA A 75 13.84 12.04 4.27
CA ALA A 75 14.84 12.59 5.18
C ALA A 75 16.14 12.99 4.44
N LEU A 76 16.61 12.12 3.53
CA LEU A 76 17.77 12.40 2.70
C LEU A 76 17.53 13.59 1.76
N ALA A 77 16.37 13.61 1.08
CA ALA A 77 16.04 14.67 0.12
C ALA A 77 15.93 16.04 0.81
N ARG A 78 15.32 16.11 2.00
CA ARG A 78 15.29 17.34 2.80
C ARG A 78 16.68 17.84 3.18
N ASP A 79 17.52 16.95 3.70
CA ASP A 79 18.89 17.30 4.08
C ASP A 79 19.70 17.79 2.87
N TYR A 80 19.56 17.15 1.71
CA TYR A 80 20.17 17.61 0.46
C TYR A 80 19.64 18.97 0.01
N ALA A 81 18.33 19.21 0.15
CA ALA A 81 17.71 20.47 -0.24
C ALA A 81 18.26 21.69 0.53
N THR A 82 18.72 21.50 1.77
CA THR A 82 19.34 22.58 2.58
C THR A 82 20.79 22.91 2.19
N ARG A 83 21.40 22.12 1.30
CA ARG A 83 22.80 22.23 0.88
C ARG A 83 22.95 22.53 -0.60
N ARG A 84 22.12 21.93 -1.46
CA ARG A 84 22.20 22.11 -2.90
C ARG A 84 21.68 23.48 -3.31
N VAL A 85 22.52 24.27 -3.99
CA VAL A 85 22.15 25.55 -4.61
C VAL A 85 21.86 25.35 -6.09
N ALA A 86 20.73 25.87 -6.55
CA ALA A 86 20.34 25.96 -7.96
C ALA A 86 19.64 27.29 -8.22
N PHE A 87 19.97 27.94 -9.33
CA PHE A 87 19.43 29.27 -9.67
C PHE A 87 19.55 30.27 -8.50
N GLY A 88 20.73 30.34 -7.90
CA GLY A 88 21.08 31.35 -6.88
C GLY A 88 20.50 31.15 -5.47
N ALA A 89 19.75 30.08 -5.18
CA ALA A 89 19.26 29.78 -3.83
C ALA A 89 19.29 28.27 -3.54
N LYS A 90 19.20 27.89 -2.26
CA LYS A 90 19.09 26.48 -1.89
C LYS A 90 17.76 25.92 -2.39
N LEU A 91 17.71 24.62 -2.69
CA LEU A 91 16.45 23.98 -3.07
C LEU A 91 15.39 24.09 -1.98
N ALA A 92 15.79 24.08 -0.70
CA ALA A 92 14.91 24.33 0.44
C ALA A 92 14.27 25.73 0.44
N ASP A 93 14.82 26.69 -0.32
CA ASP A 93 14.26 28.04 -0.47
C ASP A 93 13.44 28.19 -1.77
N LYS A 94 13.36 27.14 -2.60
CA LYS A 94 12.60 27.14 -3.85
C LYS A 94 11.17 26.64 -3.60
N PRO A 95 10.12 27.47 -3.82
CA PRO A 95 8.75 27.08 -3.59
C PRO A 95 8.33 25.81 -4.35
N LEU A 96 8.79 25.66 -5.60
CA LEU A 96 8.55 24.46 -6.41
C LEU A 96 9.06 23.18 -5.73
N HIS A 97 10.28 23.20 -5.21
CA HIS A 97 10.89 22.01 -4.59
C HIS A 97 10.25 21.69 -3.23
N LEU A 98 9.90 22.73 -2.46
CA LEU A 98 9.12 22.56 -1.23
C LEU A 98 7.75 21.94 -1.51
N ASP A 99 7.10 22.32 -2.61
CA ASP A 99 5.81 21.77 -2.99
C ASP A 99 5.89 20.26 -3.26
N THR A 100 6.89 19.83 -4.05
CA THR A 100 7.20 18.41 -4.28
C THR A 100 7.43 17.66 -2.95
N LEU A 101 8.34 18.15 -2.10
CA LEU A 101 8.66 17.48 -0.83
C LEU A 101 7.47 17.41 0.13
N ALA A 102 6.61 18.42 0.14
CA ALA A 102 5.39 18.41 0.94
C ALA A 102 4.35 17.44 0.37
N GLY A 103 4.29 17.25 -0.96
CA GLY A 103 3.50 16.20 -1.59
C GLY A 103 3.95 14.80 -1.17
N LEU A 104 5.25 14.51 -1.27
CA LEU A 104 5.84 13.23 -0.84
C LEU A 104 5.63 12.97 0.65
N GLN A 105 5.68 14.02 1.48
CA GLN A 105 5.40 13.91 2.91
C GLN A 105 3.94 13.55 3.18
N ALA A 106 2.98 14.10 2.44
CA ALA A 106 1.56 13.77 2.60
C ALA A 106 1.28 12.30 2.22
N GLU A 107 1.90 11.81 1.14
CA GLU A 107 1.86 10.39 0.74
C GLU A 107 2.39 9.48 1.85
N PHE A 108 3.56 9.82 2.41
CA PHE A 108 4.14 9.05 3.51
C PHE A 108 3.26 9.05 4.76
N GLU A 109 2.67 10.20 5.14
CA GLU A 109 1.83 10.28 6.35
C GLU A 109 0.58 9.42 6.20
N GLY A 110 -0.11 9.48 5.05
CA GLY A 110 -1.24 8.60 4.76
C GLY A 110 -0.87 7.12 4.86
N ALA A 111 0.19 6.71 4.15
CA ALA A 111 0.67 5.33 4.14
C ALA A 111 1.12 4.84 5.53
N PHE A 112 1.74 5.72 6.33
CA PHE A 112 2.15 5.43 7.70
C PHE A 112 0.95 5.13 8.58
N HIS A 113 -0.08 5.98 8.57
CA HIS A 113 -1.28 5.76 9.37
C HIS A 113 -2.03 4.49 8.95
N LEU A 114 -2.10 4.19 7.64
CA LEU A 114 -2.72 2.96 7.16
C LEU A 114 -1.97 1.70 7.63
N ALA A 115 -0.63 1.69 7.54
CA ALA A 115 0.18 0.57 8.00
C ALA A 115 0.04 0.34 9.51
N PHE A 116 0.09 1.41 10.32
CA PHE A 116 -0.03 1.30 11.78
C PHE A 116 -1.45 1.01 12.24
N ARG A 117 -2.49 1.42 11.50
CA ARG A 117 -3.86 0.97 11.77
C ARG A 117 -4.01 -0.53 11.59
N CYS A 118 -3.39 -1.12 10.56
CA CYS A 118 -3.38 -2.57 10.39
C CYS A 118 -2.59 -3.27 11.49
N ALA A 119 -1.46 -2.69 11.93
CA ALA A 119 -0.69 -3.22 13.05
C ALA A 119 -1.48 -3.21 14.36
N GLU A 120 -2.21 -2.14 14.65
CA GLU A 120 -3.10 -2.03 15.80
C GLU A 120 -4.20 -3.10 15.76
N LEU A 121 -4.89 -3.23 14.63
CA LEU A 121 -5.97 -4.21 14.45
C LEU A 121 -5.48 -5.66 14.58
N LEU A 122 -4.32 -5.96 14.01
CA LEU A 122 -3.68 -7.27 14.16
C LEU A 122 -3.33 -7.56 15.63
N GLY A 123 -2.74 -6.58 16.33
CA GLY A 123 -2.43 -6.72 17.74
C GLY A 123 -3.68 -7.02 18.58
N ARG A 124 -4.80 -6.34 18.29
CA ARG A 124 -6.08 -6.59 18.96
C ARG A 124 -6.68 -7.96 18.62
N GLU A 125 -6.50 -8.45 17.40
CA GLU A 125 -6.87 -9.82 17.03
C GLU A 125 -6.05 -10.84 17.83
N GLU A 126 -4.73 -10.65 17.91
CA GLU A 126 -3.82 -11.55 18.63
C GLU A 126 -4.05 -11.56 20.15
N THR A 127 -4.50 -10.44 20.74
CA THR A 127 -4.84 -10.33 22.17
C THR A 127 -6.27 -10.73 22.49
N GLY A 128 -7.11 -11.01 21.48
CA GLY A 128 -8.54 -11.32 21.68
C GLY A 128 -9.39 -10.10 22.07
N GLU A 129 -8.91 -8.88 21.79
CA GLU A 129 -9.59 -7.60 22.06
C GLU A 129 -10.30 -7.01 20.82
N ALA A 130 -10.14 -7.64 19.66
CA ALA A 130 -10.82 -7.24 18.43
C ALA A 130 -12.30 -7.65 18.48
N THR A 131 -13.17 -6.70 18.15
CA THR A 131 -14.59 -6.96 17.88
C THR A 131 -14.77 -7.69 16.55
N ASP A 132 -15.93 -8.32 16.32
CA ASP A 132 -16.25 -8.96 15.03
C ASP A 132 -16.14 -7.99 13.84
N LYS A 133 -16.54 -6.72 14.05
CA LYS A 133 -16.38 -5.65 13.07
C LYS A 133 -14.90 -5.40 12.75
N GLU A 134 -14.04 -5.38 13.76
CA GLU A 134 -12.60 -5.17 13.59
C GLU A 134 -11.92 -6.36 12.91
N LEU A 135 -12.34 -7.59 13.20
CA LEU A 135 -11.85 -8.79 12.49
C LEU A 135 -12.22 -8.74 11.00
N ALA A 136 -13.47 -8.39 10.67
CA ALA A 136 -13.92 -8.20 9.30
C ALA A 136 -13.14 -7.07 8.60
N MET A 137 -12.91 -5.94 9.29
CA MET A 137 -12.07 -4.86 8.78
C MET A 137 -10.64 -5.32 8.50
N THR A 138 -9.99 -6.05 9.42
CA THR A 138 -8.61 -6.54 9.25
C THR A 138 -8.46 -7.39 7.99
N ARG A 139 -9.45 -8.25 7.71
CA ARG A 139 -9.46 -9.11 6.52
C ARG A 139 -9.37 -8.31 5.22
N LEU A 140 -10.11 -7.21 5.13
CA LEU A 140 -10.16 -6.34 3.95
C LEU A 140 -9.02 -5.31 3.94
N LEU A 141 -8.70 -4.72 5.09
CA LEU A 141 -7.69 -3.66 5.18
C LEU A 141 -6.28 -4.18 4.93
N THR A 142 -5.98 -5.44 5.28
CA THR A 142 -4.67 -6.06 5.05
C THR A 142 -4.23 -6.06 3.57
N PRO A 143 -5.02 -6.59 2.61
CA PRO A 143 -4.67 -6.50 1.19
C PRO A 143 -4.68 -5.05 0.68
N LEU A 144 -5.63 -4.20 1.12
CA LEU A 144 -5.71 -2.79 0.74
C LEU A 144 -4.46 -1.99 1.14
N MET A 145 -4.00 -2.15 2.39
CA MET A 145 -2.75 -1.57 2.90
C MET A 145 -1.57 -1.99 2.04
N LYS A 146 -1.40 -3.29 1.81
CA LYS A 146 -0.23 -3.80 1.07
C LYS A 146 -0.21 -3.29 -0.37
N LEU A 147 -1.34 -3.37 -1.07
CA LEU A 147 -1.40 -2.95 -2.47
C LEU A 147 -1.22 -1.43 -2.63
N THR A 148 -1.71 -0.63 -1.68
CA THR A 148 -1.66 0.84 -1.71
C THR A 148 -0.24 1.32 -1.43
N THR A 149 0.30 0.95 -0.27
CA THR A 149 1.65 1.34 0.16
C THR A 149 2.74 0.81 -0.78
N GLY A 150 2.57 -0.42 -1.29
CA GLY A 150 3.49 -1.02 -2.27
C GLY A 150 3.51 -0.29 -3.61
N LYS A 151 2.39 0.30 -4.05
CA LYS A 151 2.37 1.13 -5.26
C LYS A 151 2.93 2.52 -5.02
N GLN A 152 2.57 3.16 -3.90
CA GLN A 152 3.06 4.49 -3.57
C GLN A 152 4.57 4.53 -3.36
N THR A 153 5.15 3.53 -2.68
CA THR A 153 6.57 3.58 -2.34
C THR A 153 7.49 3.65 -3.55
N VAL A 154 7.10 3.03 -4.67
CA VAL A 154 7.90 3.09 -5.91
C VAL A 154 7.85 4.51 -6.48
N ALA A 155 6.65 5.10 -6.59
CA ALA A 155 6.47 6.46 -7.09
C ALA A 155 7.19 7.48 -6.21
N VAL A 156 6.98 7.41 -4.88
CA VAL A 156 7.60 8.31 -3.91
C VAL A 156 9.13 8.21 -3.95
N VAL A 157 9.69 6.99 -3.99
CA VAL A 157 11.14 6.83 -4.03
C VAL A 157 11.73 7.27 -5.37
N SER A 158 11.01 7.11 -6.48
CA SER A 158 11.44 7.64 -7.78
C SER A 158 11.62 9.16 -7.74
N GLU A 159 10.63 9.89 -7.22
CA GLU A 159 10.69 11.35 -7.03
C GLU A 159 11.78 11.78 -6.03
N ILE A 160 12.03 10.96 -5.01
CA ILE A 160 13.15 11.18 -4.09
C ILE A 160 14.47 11.14 -4.86
N LEU A 161 14.70 10.17 -5.74
CA LEU A 161 15.94 10.10 -6.53
C LEU A 161 16.07 11.34 -7.43
N GLU A 162 14.98 11.73 -8.10
CA GLU A 162 14.96 12.93 -8.95
C GLU A 162 15.32 14.21 -8.18
N SER A 163 14.96 14.29 -6.90
CA SER A 163 15.33 15.42 -6.02
C SER A 163 16.84 15.63 -5.87
N PHE A 164 17.67 14.62 -6.18
CA PHE A 164 19.13 14.72 -6.20
C PHE A 164 19.71 15.05 -7.59
N GLY A 165 18.87 15.10 -8.63
CA GLY A 165 19.29 15.20 -10.02
C GLY A 165 20.15 14.00 -10.43
N GLY A 166 21.21 14.26 -11.21
CA GLY A 166 22.11 13.20 -11.69
C GLY A 166 22.69 12.33 -10.57
N ALA A 167 22.97 12.90 -9.39
CA ALA A 167 23.48 12.15 -8.23
C ALA A 167 22.49 11.07 -7.75
N GLY A 168 21.19 11.28 -7.90
CA GLY A 168 20.17 10.29 -7.55
C GLY A 168 20.23 9.03 -8.40
N TYR A 169 20.89 9.07 -9.56
CA TYR A 169 21.03 7.96 -10.49
C TYR A 169 22.38 7.23 -10.37
N VAL A 170 23.31 7.71 -9.55
CA VAL A 170 24.66 7.10 -9.41
C VAL A 170 24.66 6.10 -8.25
N GLU A 171 25.05 4.85 -8.53
CA GLU A 171 24.96 3.73 -7.58
C GLU A 171 25.83 3.89 -6.32
N ASP A 172 26.97 4.58 -6.42
CA ASP A 172 27.89 4.79 -5.28
C ASP A 172 27.35 5.77 -4.22
N THR A 173 26.28 6.52 -4.54
CA THR A 173 25.53 7.31 -3.55
C THR A 173 24.65 6.46 -2.63
N GLY A 174 24.36 5.21 -3.04
CA GLY A 174 23.41 4.32 -2.37
C GLY A 174 21.93 4.69 -2.58
N LEU A 175 21.61 5.79 -3.31
CA LEU A 175 20.23 6.20 -3.58
C LEU A 175 19.50 5.23 -4.53
N PRO A 176 20.10 4.76 -5.66
CA PRO A 176 19.44 3.81 -6.57
C PRO A 176 18.98 2.51 -5.88
N MET A 177 19.70 2.08 -4.85
CA MET A 177 19.31 0.91 -4.05
C MET A 177 17.93 1.09 -3.40
N LEU A 178 17.56 2.29 -2.94
CA LEU A 178 16.23 2.53 -2.37
C LEU A 178 15.12 2.23 -3.38
N LEU A 179 15.29 2.67 -4.64
CA LEU A 179 14.31 2.44 -5.70
C LEU A 179 14.26 0.97 -6.12
N ARG A 180 15.44 0.36 -6.35
CA ARG A 180 15.53 -1.05 -6.74
C ARG A 180 14.91 -1.97 -5.69
N ASP A 181 15.12 -1.66 -4.40
CA ASP A 181 14.55 -2.42 -3.28
C ASP A 181 13.09 -2.08 -3.00
N ALA A 182 12.60 -0.89 -3.34
CA ALA A 182 11.18 -0.55 -3.27
C ALA A 182 10.36 -1.33 -4.30
N GLN A 183 10.94 -1.60 -5.47
CA GLN A 183 10.24 -2.23 -6.60
C GLN A 183 9.74 -3.65 -6.32
N VAL A 184 10.30 -4.36 -5.33
CA VAL A 184 9.82 -5.70 -4.95
C VAL A 184 8.50 -5.66 -4.19
N LEU A 185 8.21 -4.57 -3.48
CA LEU A 185 7.08 -4.44 -2.55
C LEU A 185 5.69 -4.52 -3.21
N PRO A 186 5.46 -4.02 -4.43
CA PRO A 186 4.21 -4.28 -5.15
C PRO A 186 4.16 -5.66 -5.83
N ILE A 187 5.22 -6.47 -5.79
CA ILE A 187 5.35 -7.72 -6.54
C ILE A 187 5.15 -8.95 -5.66
N TRP A 188 6.01 -9.16 -4.65
CA TRP A 188 5.94 -10.35 -3.78
C TRP A 188 4.75 -10.28 -2.81
N GLU A 189 4.40 -11.37 -2.14
CA GLU A 189 3.28 -11.42 -1.17
C GLU A 189 1.91 -10.97 -1.77
N GLY A 190 1.76 -11.11 -3.09
CA GLY A 190 0.58 -10.73 -3.87
C GLY A 190 0.78 -9.44 -4.67
N THR A 191 0.64 -9.53 -5.99
CA THR A 191 0.69 -8.35 -6.86
C THR A 191 -0.52 -7.43 -6.61
N THR A 192 -0.44 -6.17 -7.02
CA THR A 192 -1.56 -5.23 -6.83
C THR A 192 -2.87 -5.79 -7.39
N ASN A 193 -2.89 -6.35 -8.60
CA ASN A 193 -4.12 -6.91 -9.18
C ASN A 193 -4.62 -8.13 -8.40
N VAL A 194 -3.72 -9.04 -8.00
CA VAL A 194 -4.09 -10.23 -7.22
C VAL A 194 -4.71 -9.83 -5.87
N LEU A 195 -4.15 -8.81 -5.20
CA LEU A 195 -4.71 -8.31 -3.94
C LEU A 195 -6.00 -7.50 -4.14
N SER A 196 -6.19 -6.85 -5.30
CA SER A 196 -7.47 -6.24 -5.64
C SER A 196 -8.57 -7.30 -5.81
N LEU A 197 -8.27 -8.44 -6.42
CA LEU A 197 -9.20 -9.57 -6.50
C LEU A 197 -9.44 -10.22 -5.12
N ASP A 198 -8.41 -10.32 -4.27
CA ASP A 198 -8.57 -10.78 -2.88
C ASP A 198 -9.48 -9.83 -2.07
N ALA A 199 -9.36 -8.51 -2.29
CA ALA A 199 -10.22 -7.50 -1.66
C ALA A 199 -11.68 -7.67 -2.10
N LEU A 200 -11.96 -7.84 -3.40
CA LEU A 200 -13.32 -8.15 -3.87
C LEU A 200 -13.87 -9.42 -3.23
N ARG A 201 -13.05 -10.47 -3.14
CA ARG A 201 -13.45 -11.72 -2.49
C ARG A 201 -13.78 -11.54 -1.01
N ALA A 202 -13.00 -10.75 -0.28
CA ALA A 202 -13.26 -10.43 1.12
C ALA A 202 -14.60 -9.67 1.29
N ILE A 203 -14.89 -8.74 0.39
CA ILE A 203 -16.15 -7.99 0.39
C ILE A 203 -17.35 -8.93 0.14
N SER A 204 -17.30 -9.77 -0.90
CA SER A 204 -18.44 -10.61 -1.26
C SER A 204 -18.74 -11.75 -0.27
N ARG A 205 -17.74 -12.22 0.49
CA ARG A 205 -17.88 -13.41 1.36
C ARG A 205 -17.95 -13.11 2.85
N GLU A 206 -17.43 -11.97 3.28
CA GLU A 206 -17.17 -11.69 4.70
C GLU A 206 -17.83 -10.36 5.14
N ASP A 207 -18.63 -9.73 4.28
CA ASP A 207 -19.31 -8.44 4.48
C ASP A 207 -18.38 -7.34 5.05
N ALA A 208 -17.10 -7.40 4.67
CA ALA A 208 -16.04 -6.63 5.28
C ALA A 208 -16.02 -5.14 4.88
N MET A 209 -16.82 -4.76 3.87
CA MET A 209 -16.86 -3.39 3.37
C MET A 209 -17.61 -2.45 4.30
N ALA A 210 -18.80 -2.84 4.78
CA ALA A 210 -19.64 -1.98 5.59
C ALA A 210 -18.95 -1.56 6.91
N PRO A 211 -18.33 -2.46 7.70
CA PRO A 211 -17.59 -2.09 8.90
C PRO A 211 -16.43 -1.12 8.62
N LEU A 212 -15.72 -1.32 7.50
CA LEU A 212 -14.64 -0.41 7.11
C LEU A 212 -15.18 0.98 6.80
N LEU A 213 -16.20 1.09 5.94
CA LEU A 213 -16.77 2.38 5.56
C LEU A 213 -17.38 3.11 6.76
N GLU A 214 -18.00 2.40 7.70
CA GLU A 214 -18.50 2.96 8.97
C GLU A 214 -17.37 3.60 9.79
N ASP A 215 -16.25 2.90 9.99
CA ASP A 215 -15.07 3.43 10.71
C ASP A 215 -14.49 4.67 10.02
N LEU A 216 -14.34 4.64 8.68
CA LEU A 216 -13.81 5.77 7.92
C LEU A 216 -14.75 7.00 7.98
N ARG A 217 -16.07 6.79 7.93
CA ARG A 217 -17.08 7.86 8.06
C ARG A 217 -17.05 8.46 9.47
N ALA A 218 -16.93 7.63 10.50
CA ALA A 218 -16.81 8.07 11.87
C ALA A 218 -15.56 8.94 12.08
N ARG A 219 -14.42 8.54 11.51
CA ARG A 219 -13.17 9.31 11.55
C ARG A 219 -13.29 10.67 10.88
N ALA A 220 -13.85 10.71 9.68
CA ALA A 220 -14.05 11.97 8.95
C ALA A 220 -14.99 12.92 9.71
N THR A 221 -16.05 12.40 10.32
CA THR A 221 -17.05 13.22 11.04
C THR A 221 -16.56 13.71 12.41
N ARG A 222 -15.51 13.11 13.00
CA ARG A 222 -14.85 13.65 14.20
C ARG A 222 -14.08 14.94 13.95
N ALA A 223 -13.73 15.26 12.70
CA ALA A 223 -13.03 16.48 12.36
C ALA A 223 -13.92 17.72 12.58
N LYS A 224 -13.48 18.61 13.46
CA LYS A 224 -14.18 19.84 13.84
C LYS A 224 -13.42 21.10 13.41
N HIS A 225 -12.11 21.00 13.30
CA HIS A 225 -11.29 22.16 12.97
C HIS A 225 -11.54 22.61 11.51
N PRO A 226 -11.72 23.93 11.24
CA PRO A 226 -12.08 24.41 9.90
C PRO A 226 -11.10 23.98 8.79
N SER A 227 -9.81 23.85 9.13
CA SER A 227 -8.76 23.43 8.19
C SER A 227 -8.86 21.97 7.73
N LEU A 228 -9.73 21.17 8.37
CA LEU A 228 -10.00 19.77 8.06
C LEU A 228 -11.34 19.56 7.35
N LYS A 229 -12.15 20.61 7.16
CA LYS A 229 -13.45 20.50 6.49
C LYS A 229 -13.34 19.89 5.09
N ALA A 230 -12.51 20.49 4.23
CA ALA A 230 -12.34 20.03 2.86
C ALA A 230 -11.82 18.56 2.75
N PRO A 231 -10.77 18.13 3.48
CA PRO A 231 -10.35 16.73 3.42
C PRO A 231 -11.38 15.76 4.01
N ALA A 232 -12.10 16.14 5.07
CA ALA A 232 -13.19 15.31 5.60
C ALA A 232 -14.36 15.16 4.59
N GLU A 233 -14.77 16.25 3.95
CA GLU A 233 -15.78 16.23 2.88
C GLU A 233 -15.33 15.36 1.69
N ARG A 234 -14.04 15.40 1.33
CA ARG A 234 -13.48 14.51 0.32
C ARG A 234 -13.62 13.04 0.71
N VAL A 235 -13.32 12.67 1.95
CA VAL A 235 -13.51 11.28 2.44
C VAL A 235 -14.97 10.86 2.29
N LEU A 236 -15.90 11.69 2.77
CA LEU A 236 -17.34 11.37 2.73
C LEU A 236 -17.86 11.23 1.30
N ALA A 237 -17.45 12.12 0.39
CA ALA A 237 -17.80 12.07 -1.02
C ALA A 237 -17.24 10.82 -1.71
N THR A 238 -15.99 10.43 -1.40
CA THR A 238 -15.40 9.22 -1.98
C THR A 238 -16.04 7.95 -1.41
N ILE A 239 -16.42 7.91 -0.12
CA ILE A 239 -17.21 6.81 0.45
C ILE A 239 -18.53 6.64 -0.31
N GLN A 240 -19.25 7.73 -0.56
CA GLN A 240 -20.50 7.67 -1.33
C GLN A 240 -20.27 7.07 -2.73
N ARG A 241 -19.19 7.48 -3.42
CA ARG A 241 -18.85 6.93 -4.73
C ARG A 241 -18.44 5.45 -4.69
N ILE A 242 -17.79 5.01 -3.61
CA ILE A 242 -17.49 3.59 -3.38
C ILE A 242 -18.79 2.79 -3.23
N GLU A 243 -19.75 3.30 -2.45
CA GLU A 243 -21.07 2.68 -2.25
C GLU A 243 -21.82 2.59 -3.59
N GLU A 244 -21.91 3.69 -4.34
CA GLU A 244 -22.55 3.74 -5.67
C GLU A 244 -21.90 2.76 -6.66
N TRP A 245 -20.56 2.70 -6.69
CA TRP A 245 -19.83 1.77 -7.55
C TRP A 245 -20.14 0.32 -7.18
N PHE A 246 -20.15 0.01 -5.88
CA PHE A 246 -20.40 -1.34 -5.39
C PHE A 246 -21.84 -1.79 -5.65
N GLU A 247 -22.82 -0.91 -5.43
CA GLU A 247 -24.24 -1.17 -5.75
C GLU A 247 -24.43 -1.47 -7.23
N ALA A 248 -23.85 -0.65 -8.12
CA ALA A 248 -23.89 -0.90 -9.56
C ALA A 248 -23.26 -2.25 -9.93
N ALA A 249 -22.10 -2.56 -9.34
CA ALA A 249 -21.35 -3.79 -9.59
C ALA A 249 -22.10 -5.07 -9.20
N GLN A 250 -23.00 -5.04 -8.21
CA GLN A 250 -23.77 -6.23 -7.79
C GLN A 250 -24.66 -6.81 -8.89
N SER A 251 -25.06 -5.99 -9.86
CA SER A 251 -25.94 -6.39 -10.97
C SER A 251 -25.18 -6.82 -12.23
N MET A 252 -23.85 -6.77 -12.21
CA MET A 252 -23.00 -6.98 -13.39
C MET A 252 -22.34 -8.35 -13.42
N ASP A 253 -21.85 -8.73 -14.60
CA ASP A 253 -21.01 -9.92 -14.75
C ASP A 253 -19.70 -9.77 -13.95
N LEU A 254 -19.22 -10.88 -13.39
CA LEU A 254 -18.00 -10.88 -12.60
C LEU A 254 -16.79 -10.35 -13.39
N THR A 255 -16.69 -10.60 -14.70
CA THR A 255 -15.58 -10.09 -15.52
C THR A 255 -15.57 -8.57 -15.57
N ILE A 256 -16.75 -7.94 -15.62
CA ILE A 256 -16.91 -6.47 -15.59
C ILE A 256 -16.41 -5.91 -14.25
N VAL A 257 -16.81 -6.56 -13.15
CA VAL A 257 -16.41 -6.15 -11.80
C VAL A 257 -14.90 -6.32 -11.60
N GLU A 258 -14.33 -7.43 -12.06
CA GLU A 258 -12.90 -7.71 -11.98
C GLU A 258 -12.05 -6.69 -12.77
N ALA A 259 -12.52 -6.24 -13.94
CA ALA A 259 -11.85 -5.21 -14.72
C ALA A 259 -11.67 -3.88 -13.95
N GLY A 260 -12.65 -3.53 -13.11
CA GLY A 260 -12.59 -2.34 -12.24
C GLY A 260 -11.89 -2.55 -10.89
N ALA A 261 -11.59 -3.80 -10.50
CA ALA A 261 -11.15 -4.17 -9.16
C ALA A 261 -9.94 -3.38 -8.66
N ARG A 262 -8.97 -3.12 -9.55
CA ARG A 262 -7.74 -2.40 -9.19
C ARG A 262 -8.01 -0.97 -8.77
N ARG A 263 -8.80 -0.24 -9.57
CA ARG A 263 -9.17 1.16 -9.32
C ARG A 263 -10.02 1.26 -8.05
N PHE A 264 -10.94 0.31 -7.88
CA PHE A 264 -11.78 0.22 -6.69
C PHE A 264 -10.99 -0.03 -5.41
N ALA A 265 -10.11 -1.04 -5.40
CA ALA A 265 -9.29 -1.37 -4.23
C ALA A 265 -8.30 -0.24 -3.87
N LEU A 266 -7.67 0.40 -4.86
CA LEU A 266 -6.82 1.56 -4.59
C LEU A 266 -7.64 2.74 -4.03
N THR A 267 -8.86 2.98 -4.53
CA THR A 267 -9.74 4.04 -3.99
C THR A 267 -10.09 3.79 -2.52
N LEU A 268 -10.44 2.55 -2.14
CA LEU A 268 -10.65 2.17 -0.74
C LEU A 268 -9.41 2.43 0.11
N GLY A 269 -8.24 1.98 -0.34
CA GLY A 269 -6.97 2.19 0.37
C GLY A 269 -6.63 3.66 0.58
N ARG A 270 -6.72 4.48 -0.48
CA ARG A 270 -6.46 5.93 -0.45
C ARG A 270 -7.47 6.68 0.43
N THR A 271 -8.73 6.26 0.41
CA THR A 271 -9.78 6.82 1.28
C THR A 271 -9.48 6.51 2.74
N ALA A 272 -9.01 5.30 3.04
CA ALA A 272 -8.58 4.93 4.38
C ALA A 272 -7.39 5.77 4.86
N GLU A 273 -6.36 5.97 4.02
CA GLU A 273 -5.24 6.87 4.34
C GLU A 273 -5.71 8.28 4.70
N LEU A 274 -6.59 8.87 3.89
CA LEU A 274 -7.06 10.23 4.12
C LEU A 274 -7.91 10.34 5.39
N ALA A 275 -8.83 9.40 5.63
CA ALA A 275 -9.68 9.41 6.82
C ALA A 275 -8.86 9.25 8.11
N LEU A 276 -7.87 8.37 8.11
CA LEU A 276 -6.94 8.19 9.23
C LEU A 276 -6.10 9.45 9.48
N LEU A 277 -5.61 10.09 8.41
CA LEU A 277 -4.83 11.32 8.52
C LEU A 277 -5.67 12.52 8.98
N VAL A 278 -6.94 12.60 8.58
CA VAL A 278 -7.90 13.61 9.07
C VAL A 278 -8.13 13.46 10.57
N ASP A 279 -8.31 12.23 11.04
CA ASP A 279 -8.54 11.91 12.46
C ASP A 279 -7.29 12.22 13.32
N GLU A 280 -6.11 11.79 12.88
CA GLU A 280 -4.84 12.17 13.54
C GLU A 280 -4.67 13.69 13.55
N ALA A 281 -4.97 14.37 12.44
CA ALA A 281 -4.78 15.81 12.36
C ALA A 281 -5.70 16.56 13.32
N GLN A 282 -6.93 16.09 13.52
CA GLN A 282 -7.83 16.66 14.53
C GLN A 282 -7.24 16.46 15.93
N TRP A 283 -6.78 15.25 16.24
CA TRP A 283 -6.15 14.96 17.53
C TRP A 283 -4.88 15.79 17.77
N ALA A 284 -4.01 15.94 16.76
CA ALA A 284 -2.78 16.73 16.86
C ALA A 284 -3.06 18.22 17.10
N ILE A 285 -4.10 18.77 16.49
CA ILE A 285 -4.53 20.15 16.76
C ILE A 285 -5.01 20.30 18.21
N ASP A 286 -5.82 19.36 18.69
CA ASP A 286 -6.41 19.43 20.04
C ASP A 286 -5.36 19.19 21.13
N ALA A 287 -4.56 18.13 20.98
CA ALA A 287 -3.62 17.66 22.00
C ALA A 287 -2.24 18.32 21.92
N ARG A 288 -1.74 18.63 20.72
CA ARG A 288 -0.38 19.16 20.50
C ARG A 288 -0.36 20.61 20.03
N ARG A 289 -1.51 21.20 19.68
CA ARG A 289 -1.61 22.54 19.08
C ARG A 289 -0.77 22.67 17.80
N ASP A 290 -0.64 21.58 17.04
CA ASP A 290 0.12 21.51 15.80
C ASP A 290 -0.80 21.25 14.60
N GLY A 291 -0.77 22.16 13.62
CA GLY A 291 -1.56 22.09 12.39
C GLY A 291 -0.87 21.36 11.22
N ARG A 292 0.34 20.83 11.40
CA ARG A 292 1.12 20.19 10.33
C ARG A 292 0.41 19.00 9.70
N ALA A 293 -0.17 18.11 10.51
CA ALA A 293 -0.94 16.96 10.03
C ALA A 293 -2.18 17.42 9.21
N ALA A 294 -2.80 18.54 9.57
CA ALA A 294 -3.91 19.09 8.78
C ALA A 294 -3.44 19.61 7.42
N ALA A 295 -2.22 20.15 7.32
CA ALA A 295 -1.63 20.53 6.03
C ALA A 295 -1.36 19.30 5.14
N ALA A 296 -0.87 18.21 5.72
CA ALA A 296 -0.72 16.94 5.02
C ALA A 296 -2.06 16.38 4.56
N ALA A 297 -3.11 16.39 5.40
CA ALA A 297 -4.45 15.94 5.04
C ALA A 297 -5.03 16.73 3.85
N ARG A 298 -4.93 18.07 3.87
CA ARG A 298 -5.38 18.89 2.73
C ARG A 298 -4.65 18.57 1.44
N ARG A 299 -3.34 18.30 1.52
CA ARG A 299 -2.52 17.97 0.36
C ARG A 299 -2.83 16.57 -0.18
N LEU A 300 -2.97 15.57 0.70
CA LEU A 300 -3.38 14.22 0.31
C LEU A 300 -4.77 14.22 -0.34
N ALA A 301 -5.70 15.05 0.13
CA ALA A 301 -7.03 15.20 -0.48
C ALA A 301 -7.01 15.71 -1.93
N THR A 302 -5.90 16.34 -2.36
CA THR A 302 -5.68 16.75 -3.75
C THR A 302 -5.01 15.69 -4.63
N HIS A 303 -4.47 14.61 -4.05
CA HIS A 303 -3.67 13.59 -4.75
C HIS A 303 -4.48 12.36 -5.22
N GLY A 304 -5.60 12.55 -5.91
CA GLY A 304 -6.31 11.45 -6.57
C GLY A 304 -6.71 10.31 -5.61
N VAL A 305 -7.47 10.65 -4.57
CA VAL A 305 -8.02 9.66 -3.60
C VAL A 305 -9.06 8.76 -4.26
N ASP A 306 -9.80 9.31 -5.22
CA ASP A 306 -10.80 8.64 -6.01
C ASP A 306 -10.24 8.30 -7.39
N LEU A 307 -10.15 7.00 -7.69
CA LEU A 307 -9.70 6.46 -8.97
C LEU A 307 -10.84 5.76 -9.72
N LEU A 308 -12.08 5.87 -9.22
CA LEU A 308 -13.22 5.13 -9.74
C LEU A 308 -13.63 5.66 -11.11
N VAL A 309 -13.93 4.68 -11.97
CA VAL A 309 -14.63 4.86 -13.23
C VAL A 309 -15.89 3.98 -13.15
N ALA A 310 -16.94 4.35 -13.86
CA ALA A 310 -18.15 3.54 -13.94
C ALA A 310 -17.80 2.08 -14.30
N PRO A 311 -18.37 1.08 -13.63
CA PRO A 311 -18.20 -0.32 -14.04
C PRO A 311 -18.57 -0.50 -15.52
N GLY A 312 -17.76 -1.27 -16.26
CA GLY A 312 -17.99 -1.56 -17.69
C GLY A 312 -17.60 -0.44 -18.68
N HIS A 313 -17.01 0.67 -18.23
CA HIS A 313 -16.68 1.81 -19.10
C HIS A 313 -15.73 1.49 -20.28
N ASP A 314 -14.76 0.58 -20.08
CA ASP A 314 -13.65 0.31 -21.03
C ASP A 314 -13.72 -1.10 -21.66
N GLU A 315 -14.87 -1.81 -21.61
CA GLU A 315 -14.91 -3.22 -22.01
C GLU A 315 -14.62 -3.46 -23.51
N GLY A 316 -15.01 -2.52 -24.37
CA GLY A 316 -14.95 -2.70 -25.82
C GLY A 316 -13.53 -2.68 -26.39
N ASP A 317 -12.60 -1.98 -25.76
CA ASP A 317 -11.26 -1.72 -26.30
C ASP A 317 -10.10 -2.22 -25.42
N ALA A 318 -10.34 -2.51 -24.14
CA ALA A 318 -9.27 -2.88 -23.20
C ALA A 318 -8.46 -4.09 -23.67
N ARG A 319 -9.11 -5.13 -24.22
CA ARG A 319 -8.42 -6.31 -24.75
C ARG A 319 -7.53 -5.93 -25.94
N SER A 320 -8.09 -5.18 -26.89
CA SER A 320 -7.41 -4.74 -28.09
C SER A 320 -6.15 -3.93 -27.77
N ILE A 321 -6.27 -2.96 -26.86
CA ILE A 321 -5.16 -2.11 -26.44
C ILE A 321 -4.13 -2.90 -25.61
N ALA A 322 -4.58 -3.81 -24.73
CA ALA A 322 -3.68 -4.55 -23.84
C ALA A 322 -2.91 -5.70 -24.52
N MET A 323 -3.45 -6.25 -25.62
CA MET A 323 -2.89 -7.38 -26.34
C MET A 323 -2.40 -7.03 -27.74
N ASP A 324 -2.35 -5.74 -28.09
CA ASP A 324 -2.05 -5.25 -29.44
C ASP A 324 -2.92 -5.93 -30.52
N GLU A 325 -4.19 -6.22 -30.20
CA GLU A 325 -5.17 -6.79 -31.12
C GLU A 325 -5.92 -5.66 -31.87
N ALA A 326 -6.37 -5.94 -33.10
CA ALA A 326 -7.13 -4.96 -33.88
C ALA A 326 -8.49 -4.69 -33.21
N LEU A 327 -8.81 -3.41 -32.99
CA LEU A 327 -10.14 -3.01 -32.53
C LEU A 327 -11.11 -3.07 -33.72
N PRO A 328 -12.19 -3.87 -33.66
CA PRO A 328 -13.20 -3.87 -34.70
C PRO A 328 -13.76 -2.44 -34.87
N ALA A 329 -13.83 -1.98 -36.13
CA ALA A 329 -14.36 -0.66 -36.48
C ALA A 329 -15.88 -0.57 -36.31
#